data_AF-A0A1H1YL90-F1
#
_entry.id   AF-A0A1H1YL90-F1
#
_cell.length_a   1.000
_cell.length_b   1.000
_cell.length_c   1.000
_cell.angle_alpha   90.00
_cell.angle_beta   90.00
_cell.angle_gamma   90.00
#
_symmetry.space_group_name_H-M   'P 1'
#
loop_
_entity.id
_entity.type
_entity.pdbx_description
1 polymer ?
#
loop_
_entity_poly.entity_id
_entity_poly.type
_entity_poly.pdbx_seq_one_letter_code
_entity_poly.pdbx_strand_id
1 'polypeptide(L)'
;MSKQRDTKLTLADLIAKKADKQAVKFKSEDVYIDGLGGTVTITVPSKSVIYKAIDMMDRTSLESVMYANCFLIYNSIKELQSAELLEAYDISDNVLIVDELLTIAEVNELTNKIMVLAGVNKPEEVESELKN
;
A
#
# COMPACT_ATOMS: atom_id res chain seq x y z
N MET A 1 -20.43 -6.43 28.27
CA MET A 1 -19.56 -6.89 27.15
C MET A 1 -20.28 -7.99 26.41
N SER A 2 -20.78 -7.72 25.20
CA SER A 2 -21.57 -8.71 24.44
C SER A 2 -20.62 -9.67 23.74
N LYS A 3 -20.71 -10.97 24.05
CA LYS A 3 -20.03 -12.04 23.30
C LYS A 3 -20.44 -11.92 21.83
N GLN A 4 -19.48 -11.59 20.97
CA GLN A 4 -19.66 -11.66 19.53
C GLN A 4 -19.98 -13.13 19.19
N ARG A 5 -21.24 -13.41 18.85
CA ARG A 5 -21.68 -14.77 18.50
C ARG A 5 -21.15 -15.06 17.10
N ASP A 6 -20.44 -16.18 16.95
CA ASP A 6 -20.15 -16.80 15.65
C ASP A 6 -21.46 -17.11 14.91
N THR A 7 -21.98 -16.10 14.23
CA THR A 7 -23.23 -16.19 13.48
C THR A 7 -22.84 -16.51 12.05
N LYS A 8 -23.30 -17.67 11.55
CA LYS A 8 -23.07 -18.08 10.17
C LYS A 8 -23.71 -17.05 9.23
N LEU A 9 -22.90 -16.47 8.33
CA LEU A 9 -23.37 -15.49 7.35
C LEU A 9 -24.37 -16.14 6.38
N THR A 10 -25.45 -15.43 6.08
CA THR A 10 -26.42 -15.79 5.05
C THR A 10 -26.07 -15.15 3.70
N LEU A 11 -26.71 -15.62 2.62
CA LEU A 11 -26.57 -14.99 1.30
C LEU A 11 -26.98 -13.51 1.31
N ALA A 12 -28.02 -13.16 2.08
CA ALA A 12 -28.48 -11.77 2.22
C ALA A 12 -27.40 -10.90 2.89
N ASP A 13 -26.71 -11.43 3.90
CA ASP A 13 -25.61 -10.72 4.57
C ASP A 13 -24.42 -10.46 3.62
N LEU A 14 -24.11 -11.43 2.76
CA LEU A 14 -23.04 -11.28 1.76
C LEU A 14 -23.40 -10.23 0.70
N ILE A 15 -24.67 -10.18 0.26
CA ILE A 15 -25.14 -9.19 -0.70
C ILE A 15 -25.17 -7.79 -0.08
N ALA A 16 -25.57 -7.66 1.18
CA ALA A 16 -25.58 -6.39 1.89
C ALA A 16 -24.17 -5.76 1.97
N LYS A 17 -23.11 -6.57 1.97
CA LYS A 17 -21.71 -6.11 1.96
C LYS A 17 -21.23 -5.52 0.63
N LYS A 18 -22.04 -5.55 -0.44
CA LYS A 18 -21.66 -5.05 -1.76
C LYS A 18 -21.19 -3.59 -1.73
N ALA A 19 -21.93 -2.71 -1.04
CA ALA A 19 -21.60 -1.30 -0.93
C ALA A 19 -20.28 -1.08 -0.18
N ASP A 20 -20.13 -1.72 0.99
CA ASP A 20 -18.89 -1.67 1.78
C ASP A 20 -17.67 -2.14 0.97
N LYS A 21 -17.81 -3.24 0.22
CA LYS A 21 -16.73 -3.80 -0.61
C LYS A 21 -16.41 -2.94 -1.84
N GLN A 22 -17.36 -2.17 -2.35
CA GLN A 22 -17.11 -1.19 -3.41
C GLN A 22 -16.41 0.05 -2.87
N ALA A 23 -16.79 0.54 -1.68
CA ALA A 23 -16.15 1.70 -1.04
C ALA A 23 -14.66 1.46 -0.73
N VAL A 24 -14.28 0.22 -0.38
CA VAL A 24 -12.86 -0.15 -0.16
C VAL A 24 -11.98 0.12 -1.39
N LYS A 25 -12.53 0.05 -2.60
CA LYS A 25 -11.78 0.31 -3.85
C LYS A 25 -11.34 1.77 -4.02
N PHE A 26 -11.91 2.68 -3.24
CA PHE A 26 -11.63 4.12 -3.32
C PHE A 26 -11.05 4.64 -2.00
N LYS A 27 -10.57 3.75 -1.13
CA LYS A 27 -9.90 4.18 0.10
C LYS A 27 -8.61 4.90 -0.25
N SER A 28 -8.41 6.03 0.41
CA SER A 28 -7.20 6.82 0.37
C SER A 28 -6.85 7.26 1.79
N GLU A 29 -5.58 7.54 2.01
CA GLU A 29 -5.06 8.03 3.28
C GLU A 29 -3.95 9.03 3.01
N ASP A 30 -3.91 10.10 3.79
CA ASP A 30 -2.85 11.10 3.74
C ASP A 30 -1.72 10.67 4.68
N VAL A 31 -0.49 10.58 4.15
CA VAL A 31 0.68 10.10 4.88
C VAL A 31 1.80 11.14 4.77
N TYR A 32 2.34 11.57 5.91
CA TYR A 32 3.53 12.40 5.96
C TYR A 32 4.77 11.54 5.70
N ILE A 33 5.66 12.01 4.83
CA ILE A 33 6.93 11.36 4.49
C ILE A 33 8.05 12.32 4.89
N ASP A 34 8.87 11.90 5.86
CA ASP A 34 9.94 12.73 6.43
C ASP A 34 10.97 13.15 5.37
N GLY A 35 11.38 12.23 4.49
CA GLY A 35 12.37 12.47 3.42
C GLY A 35 11.90 13.48 2.38
N LEU A 36 10.58 13.60 2.18
CA LEU A 36 9.99 14.61 1.30
C LEU A 36 9.59 15.90 2.04
N GLY A 37 9.59 15.87 3.38
CA GLY A 37 9.14 16.97 4.22
C GLY A 37 7.66 17.33 4.03
N GLY A 38 6.85 16.41 3.51
CA GLY A 38 5.50 16.70 3.04
C GLY A 38 4.53 15.52 3.12
N THR A 39 3.25 15.82 2.91
CA THR A 39 2.18 14.83 2.91
C THR A 39 1.82 14.41 1.48
N VAL A 40 1.67 13.11 1.27
CA VAL A 40 1.16 12.52 0.02
C VAL A 40 -0.14 11.77 0.29
N THR A 41 -1.00 11.68 -0.71
CA THR A 41 -2.20 10.83 -0.64
C THR A 41 -1.90 9.47 -1.25
N ILE A 42 -1.93 8.42 -0.43
CA ILE A 42 -1.89 7.03 -0.91
C ILE A 42 -3.31 6.59 -1.26
N THR A 43 -3.46 5.87 -2.36
CA THR A 43 -4.74 5.28 -2.80
C THR A 43 -4.58 3.78 -2.95
N VAL A 44 -5.65 3.01 -2.70
CA VAL A 44 -5.61 1.56 -2.90
C VAL A 44 -5.44 1.26 -4.40
N PRO A 45 -4.32 0.63 -4.82
CA PRO A 45 -4.13 0.29 -6.22
C PRO A 45 -5.09 -0.83 -6.64
N SER A 46 -5.26 -1.00 -7.94
CA SER A 46 -6.07 -2.10 -8.47
C SER A 46 -5.52 -3.46 -8.02
N LYS A 47 -6.40 -4.46 -7.86
CA LYS A 47 -5.97 -5.82 -7.49
C LYS A 47 -4.94 -6.41 -8.47
N SER A 48 -5.03 -6.09 -9.76
CA SER A 48 -4.06 -6.53 -10.77
C SER A 48 -2.67 -5.96 -10.52
N VAL A 49 -2.57 -4.70 -10.06
CA VAL A 49 -1.28 -4.11 -9.67
C VAL A 49 -0.72 -4.83 -8.45
N ILE A 50 -1.55 -5.09 -7.43
CA ILE A 50 -1.14 -5.82 -6.22
C ILE A 50 -0.63 -7.23 -6.60
N TYR A 51 -1.37 -7.97 -7.42
CA TYR A 51 -0.97 -9.32 -7.83
C TYR A 51 0.34 -9.29 -8.61
N LYS A 52 0.49 -8.35 -9.54
CA LYS A 52 1.72 -8.19 -10.30
C LYS A 52 2.91 -7.86 -9.38
N ALA A 53 2.72 -6.99 -8.38
CA ALA A 53 3.76 -6.68 -7.40
C ALA A 53 4.17 -7.94 -6.62
N ILE A 54 3.22 -8.74 -6.16
CA ILE A 54 3.50 -10.01 -5.46
C ILE A 54 4.22 -11.00 -6.38
N ASP A 55 3.83 -11.11 -7.65
CA ASP A 55 4.48 -11.98 -8.63
C ASP A 55 5.92 -11.53 -8.94
N MET A 56 6.21 -10.23 -8.86
CA MET A 56 7.57 -9.67 -9.00
C MET A 56 8.46 -9.96 -7.80
N MET A 57 7.89 -10.24 -6.63
CA MET A 57 8.66 -10.53 -5.41
C MET A 57 9.29 -11.93 -5.49
N ASP A 58 10.48 -12.00 -6.09
CA ASP A 58 11.38 -13.11 -5.86
C ASP A 58 11.92 -13.03 -4.43
N ARG A 59 11.43 -13.92 -3.55
CA ARG A 59 11.80 -13.96 -2.13
C ARG A 59 13.27 -14.31 -1.87
N THR A 60 14.03 -14.65 -2.91
CA THR A 60 15.47 -14.91 -2.83
C THR A 60 16.32 -13.68 -3.17
N SER A 61 15.71 -12.61 -3.68
CA SER A 61 16.39 -11.38 -4.09
C SER A 61 15.80 -10.15 -3.40
N LEU A 62 16.62 -9.47 -2.58
CA LEU A 62 16.20 -8.22 -1.94
C LEU A 62 15.92 -7.12 -2.98
N GLU A 63 16.69 -7.08 -4.06
CA GLU A 63 16.50 -6.13 -5.16
C GLU A 63 15.12 -6.30 -5.83
N SER A 64 14.71 -7.55 -6.07
CA SER A 64 13.39 -7.85 -6.65
C SER A 64 12.25 -7.48 -5.71
N VAL A 65 12.43 -7.72 -4.40
CA VAL A 65 11.45 -7.28 -3.38
C VAL A 65 11.34 -5.76 -3.35
N MET A 66 12.47 -5.04 -3.37
CA MET A 66 12.48 -3.57 -3.37
C MET A 66 11.84 -3.00 -4.63
N TYR A 67 12.16 -3.54 -5.81
CA TYR A 67 11.53 -3.11 -7.04
C TYR A 67 10.01 -3.33 -7.02
N ALA A 68 9.55 -4.48 -6.51
CA ALA A 68 8.11 -4.75 -6.36
C ALA A 68 7.42 -3.77 -5.41
N ASN A 69 8.08 -3.38 -4.32
CA ASN A 69 7.60 -2.37 -3.38
C ASN A 69 7.50 -0.99 -4.06
N CYS A 70 8.55 -0.57 -4.78
CA CYS A 70 8.55 0.67 -5.56
C CYS A 70 7.43 0.66 -6.61
N PHE A 71 7.22 -0.46 -7.32
CA PHE A 71 6.14 -0.60 -8.29
C PHE A 71 4.76 -0.39 -7.64
N LEU A 72 4.55 -0.92 -6.43
CA LEU A 72 3.31 -0.74 -5.70
C LEU A 72 3.08 0.73 -5.30
N ILE A 73 4.12 1.39 -4.78
CA ILE A 73 4.06 2.80 -4.36
C ILE A 73 3.80 3.73 -5.55
N TYR A 74 4.53 3.54 -6.66
CA TYR A 74 4.36 4.31 -7.89
C TYR A 74 2.90 4.27 -8.39
N ASN A 75 2.25 3.12 -8.29
CA ASN A 75 0.85 2.96 -8.69
C ASN A 75 -0.17 3.43 -7.63
N SER A 76 0.28 3.81 -6.44
CA SER A 76 -0.58 4.20 -5.31
C SER A 76 -0.56 5.71 -5.03
N ILE A 77 0.48 6.43 -5.50
CA ILE A 77 0.64 7.89 -5.36
C ILE A 77 0.63 8.52 -6.76
N LYS A 78 -0.29 9.46 -6.99
CA LYS A 78 -0.52 10.04 -8.32
C LYS A 78 0.62 10.95 -8.77
N GLU A 79 1.18 11.71 -7.83
CA GLU A 79 2.22 12.72 -8.05
C GLU A 79 3.49 12.08 -8.62
N LEU A 80 3.80 10.84 -8.23
CA LEU A 80 4.97 10.09 -8.72
C LEU A 80 4.86 9.70 -10.20
N GLN A 81 3.66 9.76 -10.78
CA GLN A 81 3.41 9.45 -12.20
C GLN A 81 3.48 10.69 -13.10
N SER A 82 3.86 11.85 -12.54
CA SER A 82 3.98 13.10 -13.29
C SER A 82 5.11 13.01 -14.31
N ALA A 83 4.81 13.29 -15.59
CA ALA A 83 5.83 13.35 -16.63
C ALA A 83 6.89 14.43 -16.34
N GLU A 84 6.48 15.57 -15.79
CA GLU A 84 7.39 16.65 -15.39
C GLU A 84 8.38 16.20 -14.33
N LEU A 85 7.92 15.39 -13.36
CA LEU A 85 8.79 14.83 -12.32
C LEU A 85 9.79 13.84 -12.92
N LEU A 86 9.32 12.92 -13.76
CA LEU A 86 10.16 11.89 -14.37
C LEU A 86 11.22 12.50 -15.30
N GLU A 87 10.85 13.51 -16.08
CA GLU A 87 11.77 14.27 -16.94
C GLU A 87 12.81 15.04 -16.11
N ALA A 88 12.39 15.68 -15.00
CA ALA A 88 13.31 16.42 -14.13
C ALA A 88 14.38 15.55 -13.46
N TYR A 89 14.12 14.25 -13.30
CA TYR A 89 15.03 13.27 -12.70
C TYR A 89 15.70 12.34 -13.74
N ASP A 90 15.50 12.59 -15.05
CA ASP A 90 16.06 11.77 -16.15
C ASP A 90 15.76 10.25 -16.00
N ILE A 91 14.57 9.91 -15.49
CA ILE A 91 14.18 8.53 -15.17
C ILE A 91 13.75 7.77 -16.44
N SER A 92 14.41 6.63 -16.70
CA SER A 92 14.08 5.76 -17.84
C SER A 92 13.06 4.65 -17.50
N ASP A 93 13.07 4.16 -16.26
CA ASP A 93 12.03 3.30 -15.71
C ASP A 93 11.28 4.07 -14.62
N ASN A 94 10.04 4.43 -14.91
CA ASN A 94 9.21 5.24 -14.03
C ASN A 94 9.13 4.72 -12.58
N VAL A 95 9.28 3.41 -12.35
CA VAL A 95 9.25 2.84 -10.99
C VAL A 95 10.41 3.34 -10.14
N LEU A 96 11.56 3.63 -10.77
CA LEU A 96 12.78 4.05 -10.08
C LEU A 96 12.69 5.45 -9.48
N ILE A 97 11.69 6.27 -9.86
CA ILE A 97 11.46 7.56 -9.20
C ILE A 97 11.20 7.39 -7.69
N VAL A 98 10.62 6.24 -7.30
CA VAL A 98 10.36 5.94 -5.89
C VAL A 98 11.68 5.72 -5.14
N ASP A 99 12.61 5.00 -5.76
CA ASP A 99 13.92 4.69 -5.17
C ASP A 99 14.80 5.95 -5.06
N GLU A 100 14.68 6.89 -5.99
CA GLU A 100 15.41 8.17 -5.92
C GLU A 100 14.86 9.16 -4.91
N LEU A 101 13.55 9.10 -4.64
CA LEU A 101 12.90 10.03 -3.73
C LEU A 101 12.84 9.54 -2.28
N LEU A 102 12.82 8.22 -2.08
CA LEU A 102 12.52 7.62 -0.78
C LEU A 102 13.65 6.73 -0.30
N THR A 103 13.85 6.73 1.00
CA THR A 103 14.74 5.77 1.66
C THR A 103 14.11 4.38 1.68
N ILE A 104 14.95 3.34 1.84
CA ILE A 104 14.51 1.94 2.01
C ILE A 104 13.47 1.81 3.15
N ALA A 105 13.63 2.57 4.24
CA ALA A 105 12.71 2.54 5.37
C ALA A 105 11.32 3.07 4.99
N GLU A 106 11.28 4.21 4.30
CA GLU A 106 10.04 4.83 3.84
C GLU A 106 9.32 3.96 2.80
N VAL A 107 10.07 3.34 1.89
CA VAL A 107 9.52 2.37 0.92
C VAL A 107 8.84 1.22 1.64
N ASN A 108 9.49 0.64 2.66
CA ASN A 108 8.90 -0.45 3.43
C ASN A 108 7.65 -0.01 4.21
N GLU A 109 7.70 1.16 4.86
CA GLU A 109 6.57 1.68 5.62
C GLU A 109 5.35 1.96 4.72
N LEU A 110 5.55 2.67 3.61
CA LEU A 110 4.47 2.98 2.67
C LEU A 110 3.90 1.72 2.04
N THR A 111 4.74 0.76 1.67
CA THR A 111 4.29 -0.54 1.14
C THR A 111 3.38 -1.23 2.15
N ASN A 112 3.79 -1.28 3.43
CA ASN A 112 2.96 -1.90 4.46
C ASN A 112 1.62 -1.17 4.63
N LYS A 113 1.62 0.17 4.67
CA LYS A 113 0.38 0.98 4.74
C LYS A 113 -0.54 0.68 3.55
N ILE A 114 -0.01 0.64 2.32
CA ILE A 114 -0.78 0.32 1.11
C ILE A 114 -1.38 -1.08 1.21
N MET A 115 -0.60 -2.07 1.66
CA MET A 115 -1.04 -3.47 1.79
C MET A 115 -2.10 -3.64 2.88
N VAL A 116 -2.01 -2.90 3.99
CA VAL A 116 -3.05 -2.85 5.04
C VAL A 116 -4.32 -2.17 4.51
N LEU A 117 -4.19 -1.04 3.81
CA LEU A 117 -5.32 -0.30 3.24
C LEU A 117 -6.07 -1.14 2.19
N ALA A 118 -5.31 -1.92 1.39
CA ALA A 118 -5.83 -2.87 0.41
C ALA A 118 -6.43 -4.14 1.04
N GLY A 119 -6.22 -4.37 2.33
CA GLY A 119 -6.68 -5.55 3.07
C GLY A 119 -5.92 -6.83 2.73
N VAL A 120 -4.67 -6.70 2.25
CA VAL A 120 -3.74 -7.83 2.04
C VAL A 120 -3.07 -8.19 3.36
N ASN A 121 -2.59 -7.20 4.09
CA ASN A 121 -2.05 -7.36 5.44
C ASN A 121 -3.09 -6.96 6.49
N LYS A 122 -2.97 -7.54 7.68
CA LYS A 122 -3.63 -6.99 8.86
C LYS A 122 -2.78 -5.84 9.39
N PRO A 123 -3.38 -4.80 10.01
CA PRO A 123 -2.61 -3.85 10.78
C PRO A 123 -1.79 -4.65 11.80
N GLU A 124 -0.50 -4.36 11.92
CA GLU A 124 0.28 -4.86 13.06
C GLU A 124 -0.38 -4.26 14.31
N GLU A 125 -0.89 -5.13 15.19
CA GLU A 125 -1.20 -4.70 16.55
C GLU A 125 0.16 -4.31 17.13
N VAL A 126 0.38 -3.02 17.36
CA VAL A 126 1.52 -2.57 18.16
C VAL A 126 1.29 -3.18 19.53
N GLU A 127 1.91 -4.33 19.79
CA GLU A 127 2.10 -4.87 21.12
C GLU A 127 2.88 -3.80 21.89
N SER A 128 2.17 -2.92 22.56
CA SER A 128 2.73 -2.13 23.66
C SER A 128 2.99 -3.10 24.81
N GLU A 129 3.95 -4.01 24.63
CA GLU A 129 4.54 -4.75 25.72
C GLU A 129 5.35 -3.75 26.55
N LEU A 130 4.73 -3.34 27.65
CA LEU A 130 5.29 -3.57 28.98
C LEU A 130 6.78 -3.21 29.13
N LYS A 131 7.08 -1.91 29.22
CA LYS A 131 8.15 -1.47 30.12
C LYS A 131 7.52 -1.15 31.47
N ASN A 132 7.32 -2.20 32.26
CA ASN A 132 7.35 -2.11 33.72
C ASN A 132 8.79 -1.82 34.17
#